data_AF-A0A1B6ESW9-F1
#
_entry.id   AF-A0A1B6ESW9-F1
#
_cell.length_a   1.000
_cell.length_b   1.000
_cell.length_c   1.000
_cell.angle_alpha   90.00
_cell.angle_beta   90.00
_cell.angle_gamma   90.00
#
_symmetry.space_group_name_H-M   'P 1'
#
loop_
_entity.id
_entity.type
_entity.pdbx_description
1 polymer ?
#
loop_
_entity_poly.entity_id
_entity_poly.type
_entity_poly.pdbx_seq_one_letter_code
_entity_poly.pdbx_strand_id
1 'polypeptide(L)'
;MAVTRLLIVLLSVVVACNCFEPAFYGCKSSDQCNKGECCFIGRQRFSIPSCKSLEAVGDFCYPGADGEPFNSTLDYPNGSKLNVTNIYLMFCPCEIGLVC
;
A
#
# COMPACT_ATOMS: atom_id res chain seq x y z
N MET A 1 -8.64 34.62 28.31
CA MET A 1 -9.62 33.53 28.03
C MET A 1 -9.66 33.12 26.56
N ALA A 2 -9.45 34.02 25.59
CA ALA A 2 -9.39 33.66 24.16
C ALA A 2 -8.07 32.93 23.77
N VAL A 3 -6.93 33.38 24.29
CA VAL A 3 -5.60 32.82 23.99
C VAL A 3 -5.47 31.37 24.45
N THR A 4 -5.99 31.05 25.65
CA THR A 4 -6.04 29.69 26.19
C THR A 4 -6.92 28.76 25.35
N ARG A 5 -8.03 29.27 24.80
CA ARG A 5 -8.88 28.50 23.87
C ARG A 5 -8.18 28.22 22.54
N LEU A 6 -7.43 29.18 21.99
CA LEU A 6 -6.64 28.97 20.78
C LEU A 6 -5.55 27.89 20.99
N LEU A 7 -4.84 27.93 22.11
CA LEU A 7 -3.82 26.94 22.45
C LEU A 7 -4.40 25.53 22.59
N ILE A 8 -5.58 25.38 23.20
CA ILE A 8 -6.25 24.08 23.35
C ILE A 8 -6.71 23.54 21.99
N VAL A 9 -7.19 24.40 21.09
CA VAL A 9 -7.57 24.00 19.72
C VAL A 9 -6.35 23.57 18.91
N LEU A 10 -5.23 24.30 18.99
CA LEU A 10 -4.00 23.92 18.29
C LEU A 10 -3.42 22.59 18.82
N LEU A 11 -3.43 22.37 20.14
CA LEU A 11 -2.97 21.12 20.74
C LEU A 11 -3.84 19.92 20.37
N SER A 12 -5.15 20.10 20.22
CA SER A 12 -6.07 19.01 19.84
C SER A 12 -5.93 18.59 18.37
N VAL A 13 -5.56 19.51 17.47
CA VAL A 13 -5.26 19.17 16.07
C VAL A 13 -3.99 18.31 15.94
N VAL A 14 -2.98 18.54 16.79
CA VAL A 14 -1.73 17.75 16.77
C VAL A 14 -1.95 16.31 17.26
N VAL A 15 -2.82 16.10 18.25
CA VAL A 15 -3.11 14.77 18.82
C VAL A 15 -3.97 13.90 17.88
N ALA A 16 -4.79 14.50 17.02
CA ALA A 16 -5.58 13.77 16.02
C ALA A 16 -4.73 13.25 14.84
N CYS A 17 -3.53 13.82 14.62
CA CYS A 17 -2.57 13.27 13.67
C CYS A 17 -1.78 12.14 14.36
N ASN A 18 -2.39 10.98 14.57
CA ASN A 18 -1.66 9.72 14.83
C ASN A 18 -0.95 9.26 13.55
N CYS A 19 -0.13 10.15 12.99
CA CYS A 19 0.53 10.03 11.70
C CYS A 19 1.82 9.20 11.80
N PHE A 20 2.07 8.58 12.95
CA PHE A 20 3.20 7.67 13.16
C PHE A 20 2.83 6.23 12.79
N GLU A 21 2.27 6.07 11.59
CA GLU A 21 2.31 4.77 10.96
C GLU A 21 3.77 4.53 10.58
N PRO A 22 4.42 3.46 11.08
CA PRO A 22 5.83 3.24 10.81
C PRO A 22 6.05 3.21 9.29
N ALA A 23 6.86 4.13 8.79
CA ALA A 23 7.24 4.29 7.37
C ALA A 23 8.02 3.09 6.79
N PHE A 24 8.05 1.97 7.52
CA PHE A 24 8.82 0.79 7.20
C PHE A 24 8.09 -0.15 6.23
N TYR A 25 6.77 -0.04 6.13
CA TYR A 25 5.96 -0.82 5.19
C TYR A 25 5.55 0.11 4.07
N GLY A 26 5.90 -0.18 2.82
CA GLY A 26 5.62 0.69 1.68
C GLY A 26 4.13 0.97 1.50
N CYS A 27 3.42 0.13 0.73
CA CYS A 27 1.97 0.26 0.57
C CYS A 27 1.22 -0.84 1.34
N LYS A 28 -0.02 -0.56 1.74
CA LYS A 28 -0.94 -1.53 2.38
C LYS A 28 -2.14 -1.86 1.51
N SER A 29 -2.49 -0.96 0.60
CA SER A 29 -3.53 -1.12 -0.41
C SER A 29 -3.11 -0.40 -1.68
N SER A 30 -3.59 -0.88 -2.82
CA SER A 30 -3.44 -0.16 -4.10
C SER A 30 -4.08 1.24 -4.07
N ASP A 31 -5.03 1.50 -3.16
CA ASP A 31 -5.62 2.84 -2.97
C ASP A 31 -4.63 3.89 -2.43
N GLN A 32 -3.48 3.44 -1.91
CA GLN A 32 -2.39 4.30 -1.45
C GLN A 32 -1.39 4.67 -2.56
N CYS A 33 -1.50 4.03 -3.73
CA CYS A 33 -0.63 4.26 -4.88
C CYS A 33 -1.23 5.29 -5.84
N ASN A 34 -0.43 5.79 -6.79
CA ASN A 34 -0.95 6.74 -7.78
C ASN A 34 -1.90 6.07 -8.78
N LYS A 35 -2.60 6.88 -9.56
CA LYS A 35 -3.35 6.37 -10.71
C LYS A 35 -2.40 5.67 -11.70
N GLY A 36 -2.79 4.49 -12.16
CA GLY A 36 -1.94 3.68 -13.04
C GLY A 36 -0.84 2.92 -12.28
N GLU A 37 -0.94 2.84 -10.95
CA GLU A 37 -0.09 1.99 -10.12
C GLU A 37 -0.93 1.00 -9.31
N CYS A 38 -0.31 -0.10 -8.90
CA CYS A 38 -0.84 -1.05 -7.95
C CYS A 38 0.13 -1.24 -6.78
N CYS A 39 -0.40 -1.67 -5.64
CA CYS A 39 0.44 -2.15 -4.55
C CYS A 39 0.78 -3.63 -4.81
N PHE A 40 2.05 -3.95 -4.97
CA PHE A 40 2.51 -5.32 -5.21
C PHE A 40 3.49 -5.79 -4.15
N ILE A 41 3.61 -7.10 -4.00
CA ILE A 41 4.60 -7.74 -3.14
C ILE A 41 5.29 -8.90 -3.86
N GLY A 42 6.61 -8.98 -3.72
CA GLY A 42 7.38 -10.13 -4.22
C GLY A 42 7.15 -11.41 -3.40
N ARG A 43 7.58 -12.55 -3.95
CA ARG A 43 7.52 -13.86 -3.26
C ARG A 43 8.71 -14.14 -2.34
N GLN A 44 9.62 -13.18 -2.16
CA GLN A 44 10.76 -13.36 -1.25
C GLN A 44 10.27 -13.29 0.20
N ARG A 45 10.94 -14.03 1.09
CA ARG A 45 10.60 -14.01 2.52
C ARG A 45 10.80 -12.61 3.08
N PHE A 46 9.80 -12.10 3.81
CA PHE A 46 9.80 -10.74 4.37
C PHE A 46 9.86 -9.64 3.30
N SER A 47 9.35 -9.90 2.10
CA SER A 47 9.15 -8.86 1.08
C SER A 47 8.31 -7.72 1.66
N ILE A 48 8.71 -6.49 1.34
CA ILE A 48 7.97 -5.30 1.71
C ILE A 48 7.13 -4.89 0.50
N PRO A 49 5.80 -4.70 0.63
CA PRO A 49 4.98 -4.24 -0.48
C PRO A 49 5.38 -2.82 -0.93
N SER A 50 5.30 -2.56 -2.23
CA SER A 50 5.59 -1.25 -2.80
C SER A 50 4.66 -0.93 -3.97
N CYS A 51 4.55 0.36 -4.30
CA CYS A 51 3.79 0.79 -5.48
C CYS A 51 4.61 0.53 -6.75
N LYS A 52 3.96 0.00 -7.79
CA LYS A 52 4.53 -0.21 -9.13
C LYS A 52 3.49 0.17 -10.17
N SER A 53 3.92 0.67 -11.31
CA SER A 53 3.06 0.89 -12.47
C SER A 53 2.36 -0.39 -12.93
N LEU A 54 1.15 -0.26 -13.46
CA LEU A 54 0.46 -1.32 -14.18
C LEU A 54 1.31 -1.80 -15.36
N GLU A 55 1.13 -3.06 -15.77
CA GLU A 55 1.90 -3.61 -16.88
C GLU A 55 1.39 -3.04 -18.21
N ALA A 56 2.31 -2.50 -19.02
CA ALA A 56 2.03 -1.86 -20.30
C ALA A 56 2.21 -2.84 -21.47
N VAL A 57 1.94 -2.37 -22.69
CA VAL A 57 2.12 -3.18 -23.90
C VAL A 57 3.58 -3.62 -24.04
N GLY A 58 3.79 -4.94 -24.10
CA GLY A 58 5.10 -5.56 -24.24
C GLY A 58 5.76 -5.93 -22.91
N ASP A 59 5.18 -5.54 -21.78
CA ASP A 59 5.60 -6.02 -20.47
C ASP A 59 5.22 -7.49 -20.29
N PHE A 60 5.98 -8.16 -19.42
CA PHE A 60 5.64 -9.50 -19.00
C PHE A 60 4.40 -9.46 -18.10
N CYS A 61 3.36 -10.17 -18.50
CA CYS A 61 2.19 -10.43 -17.70
C CYS A 61 2.03 -11.95 -17.53
N TYR A 62 1.28 -12.39 -16.51
CA TYR A 62 1.00 -13.82 -16.31
C TYR A 62 -0.51 -14.07 -16.42
N PRO A 63 -1.00 -14.84 -17.42
CA PRO A 63 -2.44 -15.00 -17.68
C PRO A 63 -3.22 -15.68 -16.53
N GLY A 64 -2.54 -16.51 -15.73
CA GLY A 64 -3.13 -17.07 -14.50
C GLY A 64 -3.12 -16.11 -13.31
N ALA A 65 -2.57 -14.91 -13.50
CA ALA A 65 -2.47 -13.79 -12.57
C ALA A 65 -2.82 -12.48 -13.27
N ASP A 66 -3.94 -12.48 -13.99
CA ASP A 66 -4.86 -11.33 -13.98
C ASP A 66 -5.22 -10.91 -12.53
N GLY A 67 -4.80 -11.72 -11.56
CA GLY A 67 -4.06 -11.19 -10.43
C GLY A 67 -5.00 -10.66 -9.39
N GLU A 68 -6.14 -11.32 -9.24
CA GLU A 68 -7.13 -11.09 -8.19
C GLU A 68 -6.40 -10.57 -6.94
N PRO A 69 -6.61 -9.29 -6.60
CA PRO A 69 -5.86 -8.70 -5.55
C PRO A 69 -6.23 -9.41 -4.26
N PHE A 70 -5.23 -9.70 -3.43
CA PHE A 70 -5.43 -10.51 -2.24
C PHE A 70 -5.33 -9.66 -0.98
N ASN A 71 -5.93 -10.20 0.08
CA ASN A 71 -5.86 -9.66 1.42
C ASN A 71 -5.09 -10.65 2.29
N SER A 72 -4.18 -10.15 3.14
CA SER A 72 -3.40 -11.01 4.03
C SER A 72 -2.88 -10.23 5.23
N THR A 73 -2.37 -10.95 6.22
CA THR A 73 -1.48 -10.39 7.24
C THR A 73 -0.07 -10.89 6.94
N LEU A 74 0.88 -9.96 6.83
CA LEU A 74 2.30 -10.26 6.65
C LEU A 74 3.00 -10.24 8.01
N ASP A 75 3.74 -11.30 8.32
CA ASP A 75 4.54 -11.41 9.54
C ASP A 75 6.02 -11.13 9.26
N TYR A 76 6.62 -10.21 10.01
CA TYR A 76 8.02 -9.81 9.87
C TYR A 76 8.90 -10.30 11.04
N PRO A 77 10.24 -10.37 10.86
CA PRO A 77 11.15 -10.97 11.84
C PRO A 77 11.19 -10.25 13.19
N ASN A 78 10.91 -8.95 13.21
CA ASN A 78 10.82 -8.13 14.41
C ASN A 78 9.54 -8.37 15.22
N GLY A 79 8.71 -9.35 14.83
CA GLY A 79 7.42 -9.67 15.46
C GLY A 79 6.29 -8.73 15.03
N SER A 80 6.56 -7.76 14.17
CA SER A 80 5.52 -6.89 13.64
C SER A 80 4.65 -7.62 12.61
N LYS A 81 3.40 -7.17 12.52
CA LYS A 81 2.41 -7.68 11.59
C LYS A 81 1.88 -6.54 10.74
N LEU A 82 1.68 -6.79 9.46
CA LEU A 82 1.11 -5.83 8.53
C LEU A 82 -0.13 -6.40 7.86
N ASN A 83 -1.29 -5.80 8.10
CA ASN A 83 -2.48 -6.11 7.34
C ASN A 83 -2.42 -5.39 5.99
N VAL A 84 -2.56 -6.17 4.93
CA VAL A 84 -2.60 -5.69 3.54
C VAL A 84 -3.92 -6.10 2.91
N THR A 85 -4.44 -5.22 2.08
CA THR A 85 -5.72 -5.41 1.39
C THR A 85 -5.60 -4.91 -0.03
N ASN A 86 -6.24 -5.55 -0.99
CA ASN A 86 -6.21 -5.11 -2.38
C ASN A 86 -4.76 -4.95 -2.93
N ILE A 87 -3.91 -5.97 -2.72
CA ILE A 87 -2.52 -5.98 -3.20
C ILE A 87 -2.26 -7.16 -4.15
N TYR A 88 -1.25 -7.02 -5.00
CA TYR A 88 -0.94 -8.00 -6.04
C TYR A 88 0.33 -8.80 -5.73
N LEU A 89 0.35 -10.07 -6.11
CA LEU A 89 1.51 -10.94 -5.92
C LEU A 89 2.38 -10.92 -7.19
N MET A 90 3.66 -10.56 -7.04
CA MET A 90 4.69 -10.50 -8.09
C MET A 90 4.52 -9.43 -9.16
N PHE A 91 3.33 -9.27 -9.74
CA PHE A 91 3.07 -8.42 -10.90
C PHE A 91 1.80 -7.59 -10.68
N CYS A 92 1.76 -6.39 -11.24
CA CYS A 92 0.53 -5.60 -11.28
C CYS A 92 -0.38 -6.14 -12.39
N PRO A 93 -1.68 -5.79 -12.40
CA PRO A 93 -2.51 -6.09 -13.55
C PRO A 93 -2.07 -5.23 -14.74
N CYS A 94 -2.48 -5.63 -15.93
CA CYS A 94 -2.25 -4.81 -17.13
C CYS A 94 -3.02 -3.49 -17.05
N GLU A 95 -2.58 -2.49 -17.80
CA GLU A 95 -3.33 -1.24 -17.96
C GLU A 95 -4.76 -1.49 -18.48
N ILE A 96 -5.65 -0.53 -18.19
CA ILE A 96 -7.07 -0.62 -18.56
C ILE A 96 -7.23 -0.88 -20.05
N GLY A 97 -7.90 -1.98 -20.39
CA GLY A 97 -8.17 -2.38 -21.78
C GLY A 97 -7.08 -3.26 -22.41
N LEU A 98 -6.01 -3.54 -21.69
CA LEU A 98 -5.04 -4.57 -22.05
C LEU A 98 -5.43 -5.91 -21.44
N VAL A 99 -5.00 -6.99 -22.10
CA VAL A 99 -5.24 -8.37 -21.70
C VAL A 99 -3.90 -9.08 -21.72
N CYS A 100 -3.70 -9.92 -20.72
CA CYS A 100 -2.67 -10.94 -20.74
C CYS A 100 -3.22 -12.22 -21.42
#